data_AF-A0A401UZR8-F1
#
_entry.id   AF-A0A401UZR8-F1
#
_cell.length_a   1.000
_cell.length_b   1.000
_cell.length_c   1.000
_cell.angle_alpha   90.00
_cell.angle_beta   90.00
_cell.angle_gamma   90.00
#
_symmetry.space_group_name_H-M   'P 1'
#
loop_
_entity.id
_entity.type
_entity.pdbx_description
1 polymer ?
#
loop_
_entity_poly.entity_id
_entity_poly.type
_entity_poly.pdbx_seq_one_letter_code
_entity_poly.pdbx_strand_id
1 'polypeptide(L)'
;MPTPGDELSSINFESMLGGPLVAVVRAQSQAAMSTVSFIKEVGFKKTGTEQDPAAASTGEPIYVSFKYPKEVAPYVPAVGNGNGQVGSITVTNAGSGYVQAPTVTVSAPGGGGTTATATATVANGAITGITITTAGSGYTADPTVRITAAANDPGTGGAATATANRPAQPAQIQQMQLEVPILTMLPIPYIRVESTSIDFNAKINSVEYTKTDESIKVDGSLEVGAKWAWGSATLKVSAAYQRTTQTGTNVERTYSLAVRISAVQDEMPAGMERLLGILEDAITAQPTSAPAPLTVR
;
A
#
# COMPACT_ATOMS: atom_id res chain seq x y z
N MET A 1 53.98 22.46 -31.08
CA MET A 1 52.62 23.02 -30.87
C MET A 1 51.86 21.99 -30.06
N PRO A 2 51.14 22.35 -28.99
CA PRO A 2 50.26 21.40 -28.31
C PRO A 2 49.18 20.97 -29.31
N THR A 3 49.03 19.67 -29.51
CA THR A 3 47.97 19.12 -30.35
C THR A 3 46.64 19.18 -29.61
N PRO A 4 45.50 19.49 -30.27
CA PRO A 4 44.18 19.55 -29.60
C PRO A 4 43.83 18.29 -28.77
N GLY A 5 44.38 17.13 -29.14
CA GLY A 5 44.24 15.88 -28.37
C GLY A 5 45.00 15.87 -27.03
N ASP A 6 46.17 16.50 -26.94
CA ASP A 6 46.93 16.60 -25.68
C ASP A 6 46.24 17.55 -24.70
N GLU A 7 45.63 18.63 -25.20
CA GLU A 7 44.89 19.60 -24.39
C GLU A 7 43.60 18.99 -23.80
N LEU A 8 42.90 18.11 -24.54
CA LEU A 8 41.75 17.36 -24.02
C LEU A 8 42.14 16.29 -22.97
N SER A 9 43.35 15.72 -23.07
CA SER A 9 43.86 14.73 -22.10
C SER A 9 44.20 15.34 -20.73
N SER A 10 44.41 16.67 -20.68
CA SER A 10 44.71 17.41 -19.45
C SER A 10 43.49 17.71 -18.58
N ILE A 11 42.28 17.48 -19.11
CA ILE A 11 41.03 17.68 -18.38
C ILE A 11 40.81 16.50 -17.43
N ASN A 12 40.73 16.79 -16.14
CA ASN A 12 40.43 15.79 -15.12
C ASN A 12 38.92 15.49 -15.10
N PHE A 13 38.48 14.63 -16.03
CA PHE A 13 37.08 14.19 -16.12
C PHE A 13 36.59 13.49 -14.85
N GLU A 14 37.48 12.84 -14.10
CA GLU A 14 37.14 12.17 -12.84
C GLU A 14 36.68 13.17 -11.78
N SER A 15 37.38 14.30 -11.63
CA SER A 15 36.98 15.33 -10.67
C SER A 15 35.73 16.11 -11.12
N MET A 16 35.56 16.31 -12.44
CA MET A 16 34.41 17.04 -13.00
C MET A 16 33.11 16.21 -13.03
N LEU A 17 33.20 14.89 -13.22
CA LEU A 17 32.05 13.99 -13.25
C LEU A 17 31.78 13.37 -11.86
N GLY A 18 32.80 13.23 -11.02
CA GLY A 18 32.70 12.62 -9.70
C GLY A 18 31.77 13.39 -8.76
N GLY A 19 31.82 14.74 -8.77
CA GLY A 19 30.93 15.57 -7.94
C GLY A 19 29.44 15.32 -8.21
N PRO A 20 28.97 15.45 -9.47
CA PRO A 20 27.60 15.12 -9.85
C PRO A 20 27.19 13.68 -9.54
N LEU A 21 28.06 12.68 -9.80
CA LEU A 21 27.75 11.27 -9.50
C LEU A 21 27.57 11.02 -8.00
N VAL A 22 28.45 11.60 -7.16
CA VAL A 22 28.33 11.52 -5.70
C VAL A 22 27.06 12.22 -5.21
N ALA A 23 26.69 13.35 -5.82
CA ALA A 23 25.46 14.05 -5.49
C ALA A 23 24.21 13.21 -5.77
N VAL A 24 24.17 12.47 -6.88
CA VAL A 24 23.07 11.57 -7.21
C VAL A 24 22.96 10.42 -6.21
N VAL A 25 24.08 9.77 -5.86
CA VAL A 25 24.09 8.69 -4.86
C VAL A 25 23.59 9.19 -3.51
N ARG A 26 24.01 10.38 -3.08
CA ARG A 26 23.52 11.01 -1.85
C ARG A 26 22.04 11.35 -1.93
N ALA A 27 21.57 11.90 -3.05
CA ALA A 27 20.16 12.19 -3.27
C ALA A 27 19.31 10.91 -3.20
N GLN A 28 19.81 9.81 -3.75
CA GLN A 28 19.16 8.49 -3.63
C GLN A 28 19.11 7.96 -2.22
N SER A 29 20.22 8.02 -1.50
CA SER A 29 20.23 7.64 -0.09
C SER A 29 19.26 8.49 0.72
N GLN A 30 19.22 9.81 0.51
CA GLN A 30 18.29 10.70 1.20
C GLN A 30 16.83 10.40 0.87
N ALA A 31 16.51 10.08 -0.39
CA ALA A 31 15.16 9.70 -0.80
C ALA A 31 14.72 8.35 -0.20
N ALA A 32 15.63 7.37 -0.11
CA ALA A 32 15.34 6.12 0.60
C ALA A 32 15.13 6.35 2.10
N MET A 33 15.98 7.20 2.71
CA MET A 33 15.88 7.51 4.14
C MET A 33 14.62 8.30 4.48
N SER A 34 14.09 9.15 3.60
CA SER A 34 12.82 9.84 3.86
C SER A 34 11.65 8.87 3.97
N THR A 35 11.65 7.81 3.15
CA THR A 35 10.66 6.73 3.20
C THR A 35 10.76 5.97 4.53
N VAL A 36 11.98 5.59 4.94
CA VAL A 36 12.22 4.90 6.21
C VAL A 36 11.80 5.76 7.41
N SER A 37 12.13 7.05 7.38
CA SER A 37 11.75 8.00 8.43
C SER A 37 10.24 8.15 8.52
N PHE A 38 9.54 8.29 7.39
CA PHE A 38 8.08 8.35 7.36
C PHE A 38 7.45 7.10 8.00
N ILE A 39 7.91 5.91 7.62
CA ILE A 39 7.41 4.64 8.17
C ILE A 39 7.66 4.55 9.68
N LYS A 40 8.85 4.92 10.15
CA LYS A 40 9.20 4.90 11.57
C LYS A 40 8.39 5.89 12.40
N GLU A 41 8.20 7.10 11.87
CA GLU A 41 7.51 8.18 12.59
C GLU A 41 6.00 7.98 12.64
N VAL A 42 5.40 7.48 11.56
CA VAL A 42 3.94 7.36 11.45
C VAL A 42 3.45 5.96 11.77
N GLY A 43 4.25 4.93 11.47
CA GLY A 43 3.84 3.55 11.58
C GLY A 43 4.05 2.90 12.94
N PHE A 44 4.95 3.43 13.77
CA PHE A 44 5.37 2.79 15.01
C PHE A 44 5.37 3.76 16.20
N LYS A 45 4.99 3.26 17.38
CA LYS A 45 5.06 4.01 18.63
C LYS A 45 6.52 4.34 18.94
N LYS A 46 6.78 5.59 19.35
CA LYS A 46 8.10 6.01 19.83
C LYS A 46 8.34 5.37 21.21
N THR A 47 9.26 4.41 21.28
CA THR A 47 9.67 3.81 22.56
C THR A 47 10.33 4.90 23.41
N GLY A 48 9.79 5.14 24.61
CA GLY A 48 10.31 6.16 25.51
C GLY A 48 11.68 5.79 26.08
N THR A 49 12.54 6.80 26.22
CA THR A 49 13.85 6.83 26.91
C THR A 49 14.97 5.92 26.36
N GLU A 50 15.98 6.59 25.80
CA GLU A 50 17.33 6.08 25.51
C GLU A 50 17.97 5.45 26.77
N GLN A 51 17.87 4.13 26.99
CA GLN A 51 18.85 3.42 27.83
C GLN A 51 18.77 1.88 27.70
N ASP A 52 18.63 1.34 26.49
CA ASP A 52 18.96 -0.09 26.31
C ASP A 52 19.53 -0.34 24.91
N PRO A 53 20.85 -0.58 24.77
CA PRO A 53 21.46 -0.94 23.48
C PRO A 53 21.00 -2.32 22.96
N ALA A 54 20.21 -3.09 23.72
CA ALA A 54 19.50 -4.28 23.24
C ALA A 54 18.09 -4.00 22.70
N ALA A 55 17.54 -2.79 22.89
CA ALA A 55 16.23 -2.38 22.36
C ALA A 55 16.30 -1.93 20.88
N ALA A 56 17.01 -2.72 20.07
CA ALA A 56 16.88 -2.68 18.61
C ALA A 56 15.55 -3.34 18.15
N SER A 57 14.51 -3.33 18.98
CA SER A 57 13.17 -3.77 18.62
C SER A 57 12.47 -2.60 17.94
N THR A 58 12.23 -2.75 16.64
CA THR A 58 11.17 -2.04 15.91
C THR A 58 9.99 -1.74 16.83
N GLY A 59 9.63 -0.45 16.95
CA GLY A 59 8.54 -0.01 17.84
C GLY A 59 7.24 -0.77 17.57
N GLU A 60 6.30 -0.75 18.52
CA GLU A 60 4.98 -1.37 18.31
C GLU A 60 4.22 -0.64 17.19
N PRO A 61 3.58 -1.34 16.24
CA PRO A 61 2.82 -0.67 15.20
C PRO A 61 1.64 0.12 15.77
N ILE A 62 1.36 1.27 15.17
CA ILE A 62 0.21 2.10 15.51
C ILE A 62 -1.01 1.55 14.78
N TYR A 63 -2.05 1.21 15.54
CA TYR A 63 -3.33 0.75 15.02
C TYR A 63 -4.39 1.84 15.16
N VAL A 64 -5.29 1.90 14.18
CA VAL A 64 -6.54 2.64 14.24
C VAL A 64 -7.66 1.64 14.51
N SER A 65 -8.53 1.97 15.48
CA SER A 65 -9.71 1.16 15.80
C SER A 65 -10.97 1.77 15.18
N PHE A 66 -11.70 0.98 14.41
CA PHE A 66 -13.00 1.35 13.86
C PHE A 66 -14.09 0.53 14.55
N LYS A 67 -15.12 1.21 15.04
CA LYS A 67 -16.30 0.53 15.60
C LYS A 67 -17.46 0.64 14.62
N TYR A 68 -18.05 -0.49 14.26
CA TYR A 68 -19.20 -0.52 13.34
C TYR A 68 -20.23 -1.57 13.77
N PRO A 69 -21.54 -1.31 13.61
CA PRO A 69 -22.56 -2.32 13.84
C PRO A 69 -22.54 -3.35 12.72
N LYS A 70 -22.63 -4.64 13.08
CA LYS A 70 -22.79 -5.75 12.14
C LYS A 70 -23.96 -6.62 12.55
N GLU A 71 -24.80 -6.97 11.59
CA GLU A 71 -25.85 -7.97 11.79
C GLU A 71 -25.21 -9.35 11.89
N VAL A 72 -25.35 -9.98 13.06
CA VAL A 72 -24.82 -11.34 13.32
C VAL A 72 -25.89 -12.42 13.16
N ALA A 73 -27.17 -12.04 13.26
CA ALA A 73 -28.29 -12.91 12.94
C ALA A 73 -29.48 -12.07 12.42
N PRO A 74 -30.14 -12.51 11.33
CA PRO A 74 -31.29 -11.80 10.79
C PRO A 74 -32.51 -11.92 11.69
N TYR A 75 -33.46 -11.00 11.51
CA TYR A 75 -34.78 -11.11 12.12
C TYR A 75 -35.48 -12.38 11.62
N VAL A 76 -36.00 -13.18 12.55
CA VAL A 76 -36.83 -14.34 12.23
C VAL A 76 -38.25 -14.06 12.74
N PRO A 77 -39.27 -14.03 11.86
CA PRO A 77 -40.65 -13.79 12.28
C PRO A 77 -41.17 -14.93 13.16
N ALA A 78 -42.19 -14.63 13.96
CA ALA A 78 -42.87 -15.65 14.74
C ALA A 78 -43.58 -16.66 13.83
N VAL A 79 -43.58 -17.93 14.25
CA VAL A 79 -44.39 -18.99 13.64
C VAL A 79 -45.56 -19.29 14.58
N GLY A 80 -46.78 -19.25 14.06
CA GLY A 80 -47.99 -19.45 14.86
C GLY A 80 -48.12 -18.41 15.98
N ASN A 81 -48.43 -18.86 17.19
CA ASN A 81 -48.63 -17.99 18.36
C ASN A 81 -47.34 -17.74 19.18
N GLY A 82 -46.20 -18.28 18.74
CA GLY A 82 -44.90 -18.04 19.36
C GLY A 82 -44.70 -18.54 20.80
N ASN A 83 -45.54 -19.47 21.28
CA ASN A 83 -45.53 -19.90 22.68
C ASN A 83 -44.56 -21.06 23.01
N GLY A 84 -43.74 -21.51 22.05
CA GLY A 84 -42.75 -22.58 22.23
C GLY A 84 -43.37 -23.98 22.31
N GLN A 85 -44.56 -24.19 21.75
CA GLN A 85 -45.26 -25.47 21.73
C GLN A 85 -45.30 -26.08 20.32
N VAL A 86 -45.61 -27.37 20.20
CA VAL A 86 -45.94 -27.97 18.89
C VAL A 86 -47.32 -27.45 18.46
N GLY A 87 -47.34 -26.69 17.36
CA GLY A 87 -48.54 -26.05 16.84
C GLY A 87 -49.36 -26.96 15.92
N SER A 88 -48.70 -27.82 15.17
CA SER A 88 -49.37 -28.82 14.31
C SER A 88 -48.48 -30.03 14.05
N ILE A 89 -49.12 -31.16 13.78
CA ILE A 89 -48.48 -32.36 13.23
C ILE A 89 -49.27 -32.74 11.98
N THR A 90 -48.59 -32.77 10.84
CA THR A 90 -49.19 -33.08 9.54
C THR A 90 -48.68 -34.44 9.06
N VAL A 91 -49.60 -35.32 8.68
CA VAL A 91 -49.26 -36.61 8.08
C VAL A 91 -48.76 -36.37 6.66
N THR A 92 -47.53 -36.77 6.38
CA THR A 92 -46.91 -36.65 5.04
C THR A 92 -47.00 -37.95 4.25
N ASN A 93 -47.05 -39.09 4.94
CA ASN A 93 -47.39 -40.38 4.36
C ASN A 93 -48.31 -41.13 5.33
N ALA A 94 -49.50 -41.47 4.87
CA ALA A 94 -50.48 -42.20 5.67
C ALA A 94 -50.05 -43.66 5.97
N GLY A 95 -49.10 -44.18 5.18
CA GLY A 95 -48.69 -45.59 5.24
C GLY A 95 -49.83 -46.55 4.88
N SER A 96 -49.65 -47.82 5.21
CA SER A 96 -50.62 -48.88 4.90
C SER A 96 -50.51 -50.06 5.85
N GLY A 97 -51.57 -50.85 5.98
CA GLY A 97 -51.59 -52.09 6.76
C GLY A 97 -51.84 -51.91 8.26
N TYR A 98 -52.08 -50.69 8.73
CA TYR A 98 -52.31 -50.43 10.17
C TYR A 98 -53.67 -51.01 10.61
N VAL A 99 -53.65 -51.98 11.52
CA VAL A 99 -54.88 -52.53 12.14
C VAL A 99 -55.09 -52.02 13.55
N GLN A 100 -54.04 -51.53 14.19
CA GLN A 100 -54.00 -50.84 15.47
C GLN A 100 -53.38 -49.44 15.29
N ALA A 101 -53.70 -48.52 16.21
CA ALA A 101 -53.11 -47.19 16.18
C ALA A 101 -51.59 -47.26 16.46
N PRO A 102 -50.73 -46.70 15.59
CA PRO A 102 -49.30 -46.68 15.83
C PRO A 102 -48.92 -45.70 16.94
N THR A 103 -47.75 -45.93 17.55
CA THR A 103 -47.19 -45.01 18.54
C THR A 103 -46.51 -43.83 17.82
N VAL A 104 -46.93 -42.61 18.17
CA VAL A 104 -46.33 -41.37 17.68
C VAL A 104 -45.40 -40.81 18.75
N THR A 105 -44.10 -40.78 18.45
CA THR A 105 -43.09 -40.19 19.33
C THR A 105 -42.60 -38.87 18.72
N VAL A 106 -42.74 -37.78 19.47
CA VAL A 106 -42.20 -36.47 19.12
C VAL A 106 -40.87 -36.29 19.86
N SER A 107 -39.83 -35.79 19.18
CA SER A 107 -38.55 -35.53 19.85
C SER A 107 -38.67 -34.45 20.93
N ALA A 108 -37.85 -34.56 21.96
CA ALA A 108 -37.76 -33.56 23.02
C ALA A 108 -37.28 -32.20 22.46
N PRO A 109 -37.65 -31.08 23.11
CA PRO A 109 -37.13 -29.75 22.78
C PRO A 109 -35.62 -29.67 23.09
N GLY A 110 -34.85 -29.01 22.21
CA GLY A 110 -33.39 -28.94 22.32
C GLY A 110 -32.85 -28.10 23.49
N GLY A 111 -33.65 -27.20 24.07
CA GLY A 111 -33.25 -26.26 25.13
C GLY A 111 -33.80 -26.58 26.52
N GLY A 112 -34.29 -27.80 26.75
CA GLY A 112 -35.12 -28.14 27.91
C GLY A 112 -36.61 -27.81 27.70
N GLY A 113 -37.48 -28.29 28.59
CA GLY A 113 -38.93 -28.15 28.49
C GLY A 113 -39.68 -29.47 28.62
N THR A 114 -40.95 -29.49 28.21
CA THR A 114 -41.80 -30.69 28.24
C THR A 114 -42.01 -31.21 26.83
N THR A 115 -41.69 -32.48 26.61
CA THR A 115 -41.91 -33.14 25.32
C THR A 115 -43.40 -33.20 24.98
N ALA A 116 -43.75 -32.85 23.75
CA ALA A 116 -45.10 -32.98 23.23
C ALA A 116 -45.48 -34.45 23.06
N THR A 117 -46.76 -34.76 23.28
CA THR A 117 -47.32 -36.10 23.06
C THR A 117 -48.44 -36.01 22.04
N ALA A 118 -48.59 -37.05 21.23
CA ALA A 118 -49.62 -37.12 20.19
C ALA A 118 -50.08 -38.56 19.99
N THR A 119 -51.29 -38.73 19.47
CA THR A 119 -51.88 -40.02 19.14
C THR A 119 -52.26 -40.04 17.66
N ALA A 120 -52.05 -41.17 16.99
CA ALA A 120 -52.47 -41.36 15.61
C ALA A 120 -53.89 -41.93 15.55
N THR A 121 -54.68 -41.47 14.58
CA THR A 121 -55.95 -42.09 14.21
C THR A 121 -55.77 -42.91 12.95
N VAL A 122 -56.34 -44.11 12.93
CA VAL A 122 -56.25 -45.05 11.81
C VAL A 122 -57.65 -45.35 11.31
N ALA A 123 -57.83 -45.29 10.00
CA ALA A 123 -59.04 -45.79 9.33
C ALA A 123 -58.67 -46.44 8.01
N ASN A 124 -59.40 -47.49 7.62
CA ASN A 124 -59.18 -48.23 6.37
C ASN A 124 -57.72 -48.69 6.15
N GLY A 125 -57.00 -49.03 7.21
CA GLY A 125 -55.62 -49.52 7.13
C GLY A 125 -54.53 -48.43 7.04
N ALA A 126 -54.88 -47.15 7.14
CA ALA A 126 -53.94 -46.03 6.98
C ALA A 126 -54.12 -44.97 8.07
N ILE A 127 -53.06 -44.19 8.33
CA ILE A 127 -53.07 -43.09 9.31
C ILE A 127 -53.84 -41.91 8.70
N THR A 128 -54.99 -41.57 9.28
CA THR A 128 -55.87 -40.50 8.80
C THR A 128 -55.61 -39.16 9.46
N GLY A 129 -54.96 -39.15 10.62
CA GLY A 129 -54.62 -37.92 11.33
C GLY A 129 -53.75 -38.18 12.55
N ILE A 130 -53.13 -37.13 13.05
CA ILE A 130 -52.39 -37.14 14.30
C ILE A 130 -52.93 -36.01 15.18
N THR A 131 -53.39 -36.36 16.37
CA THR A 131 -53.94 -35.42 17.34
C THR A 131 -52.93 -35.19 18.44
N ILE A 132 -52.52 -33.94 18.63
CA ILE A 132 -51.65 -33.53 19.73
C ILE A 132 -52.42 -33.68 21.04
N THR A 133 -51.91 -34.51 21.95
CA THR A 133 -52.49 -34.74 23.28
C THR A 133 -51.93 -33.75 24.30
N THR A 134 -50.64 -33.43 24.21
CA THR A 134 -50.01 -32.36 24.99
C THR A 134 -49.04 -31.64 24.07
N ALA A 135 -49.22 -30.34 23.89
CA ALA A 135 -48.42 -29.55 22.93
C ALA A 135 -46.95 -29.36 23.37
N GLY A 136 -46.62 -29.73 24.61
CA GLY A 136 -45.30 -29.57 25.19
C GLY A 136 -44.93 -28.12 25.45
N SER A 137 -43.65 -27.85 25.67
CA SER A 137 -43.07 -26.52 25.89
C SER A 137 -41.57 -26.52 25.58
N GLY A 138 -41.00 -25.34 25.29
CA GLY A 138 -39.56 -25.17 25.06
C GLY A 138 -39.09 -25.48 23.63
N TYR A 139 -39.99 -25.68 22.68
CA TYR A 139 -39.64 -25.94 21.28
C TYR A 139 -39.11 -24.68 20.62
N THR A 140 -37.78 -24.63 20.45
CA THR A 140 -37.06 -23.56 19.73
C THR A 140 -36.72 -23.96 18.30
N ALA A 141 -37.07 -25.17 17.87
CA ALA A 141 -36.95 -25.72 16.52
C ALA A 141 -38.06 -26.76 16.29
N ASP A 142 -38.34 -27.07 15.03
CA ASP A 142 -39.34 -28.09 14.66
C ASP A 142 -38.88 -29.48 15.14
N PRO A 143 -39.71 -30.23 15.88
CA PRO A 143 -39.33 -31.54 16.33
C PRO A 143 -39.45 -32.58 15.23
N THR A 144 -38.65 -33.62 15.36
CA THR A 144 -38.81 -34.83 14.55
C THR A 144 -39.97 -35.66 15.08
N VAL A 145 -40.80 -36.19 14.17
CA VAL A 145 -41.90 -37.09 14.49
C VAL A 145 -41.57 -38.47 13.96
N ARG A 146 -41.58 -39.47 14.84
CA ARG A 146 -41.41 -40.87 14.48
C ARG A 146 -42.69 -41.64 14.75
N ILE A 147 -43.10 -42.42 13.77
CA ILE A 147 -44.27 -43.29 13.84
C ILE A 147 -43.76 -44.73 13.89
N THR A 148 -44.17 -45.47 14.91
CA THR A 148 -43.79 -46.88 15.07
C THR A 148 -45.06 -47.72 15.18
N ALA A 149 -45.18 -48.73 14.33
CA ALA A 149 -46.31 -49.65 14.37
C ALA A 149 -46.39 -50.37 15.74
N ALA A 150 -47.60 -50.73 16.15
CA ALA A 150 -47.80 -51.50 17.38
C ALA A 150 -47.17 -52.90 17.24
N ALA A 151 -46.89 -53.57 18.37
CA ALA A 151 -46.35 -54.93 18.34
C ALA A 151 -47.32 -55.87 17.59
N ASN A 152 -46.77 -56.65 16.66
CA ASN A 152 -47.51 -57.56 15.76
C ASN A 152 -48.51 -56.88 14.80
N ASP A 153 -48.41 -55.57 14.60
CA ASP A 153 -49.17 -54.85 13.57
C ASP A 153 -48.42 -54.88 12.22
N PRO A 154 -49.06 -55.21 11.08
CA PRO A 154 -48.40 -55.25 9.78
C PRO A 154 -48.21 -53.86 9.15
N GLY A 155 -48.63 -52.80 9.83
CA GLY A 155 -48.57 -51.42 9.37
C GLY A 155 -47.16 -50.90 9.11
N THR A 156 -46.98 -50.21 8.00
CA THR A 156 -45.69 -49.66 7.58
C THR A 156 -45.83 -48.36 6.78
N GLY A 157 -44.73 -47.62 6.67
CA GLY A 157 -44.61 -46.45 5.79
C GLY A 157 -45.22 -45.14 6.31
N GLY A 158 -45.78 -45.13 7.53
CA GLY A 158 -46.29 -43.90 8.14
C GLY A 158 -45.20 -42.85 8.36
N ALA A 159 -45.43 -41.62 7.89
CA ALA A 159 -44.55 -40.47 8.10
C ALA A 159 -45.36 -39.21 8.41
N ALA A 160 -44.79 -38.34 9.25
CA ALA A 160 -45.38 -37.06 9.61
C ALA A 160 -44.30 -36.03 9.90
N THR A 161 -44.66 -34.75 9.77
CA THR A 161 -43.82 -33.61 10.16
C THR A 161 -44.56 -32.78 11.20
N ALA A 162 -43.81 -32.18 12.12
CA ALA A 162 -44.35 -31.27 13.12
C ALA A 162 -43.83 -29.84 12.88
N THR A 163 -44.65 -28.85 13.22
CA THR A 163 -44.26 -27.45 13.21
C THR A 163 -44.41 -26.88 14.62
N ALA A 164 -43.34 -26.28 15.13
CA ALA A 164 -43.34 -25.62 16.42
C ALA A 164 -43.75 -24.15 16.29
N ASN A 165 -44.56 -23.67 17.23
CA ASN A 165 -44.89 -22.26 17.36
C ASN A 165 -43.74 -21.54 18.05
N ARG A 166 -42.95 -20.77 17.29
CA ARG A 166 -41.72 -20.15 17.77
C ARG A 166 -41.89 -18.64 17.86
N PRO A 167 -41.48 -17.98 18.96
CA PRO A 167 -41.58 -16.54 19.07
C PRO A 167 -40.69 -15.86 18.04
N ALA A 168 -41.03 -14.61 17.69
CA ALA A 168 -40.17 -13.81 16.82
C ALA A 168 -38.80 -13.61 17.50
N GLN A 169 -37.74 -13.81 16.73
CA GLN A 169 -36.38 -13.55 17.20
C GLN A 169 -35.91 -12.22 16.62
N PRO A 170 -35.61 -11.22 17.47
CA PRO A 170 -35.13 -9.93 16.98
C PRO A 170 -33.78 -10.09 16.30
N ALA A 171 -33.55 -9.30 15.25
CA ALA A 171 -32.23 -9.23 14.60
C ALA A 171 -31.17 -8.89 15.65
N GLN A 172 -30.07 -9.63 15.64
CA GLN A 172 -28.97 -9.41 16.56
C GLN A 172 -27.94 -8.54 15.86
N ILE A 173 -27.77 -7.32 16.35
CA ILE A 173 -26.75 -6.39 15.88
C ILE A 173 -25.66 -6.36 16.95
N GLN A 174 -24.44 -6.69 16.56
CA GLN A 174 -23.28 -6.62 17.44
C GLN A 174 -22.32 -5.54 16.97
N GLN A 175 -21.78 -4.77 17.91
CA GLN A 175 -20.74 -3.79 17.61
C GLN A 175 -19.41 -4.52 17.40
N MET A 176 -18.87 -4.44 16.19
CA MET A 176 -17.56 -4.96 15.84
C MET A 176 -16.51 -3.87 16.05
N GLN A 177 -15.33 -4.26 16.52
CA GLN A 177 -14.12 -3.44 16.54
C GLN A 177 -13.13 -4.04 15.54
N LEU A 178 -12.70 -3.21 14.58
CA LEU A 178 -11.70 -3.53 13.58
C LEU A 178 -10.41 -2.78 13.93
N GLU A 179 -9.30 -3.48 14.03
CA GLU A 179 -7.99 -2.87 14.28
C GLU A 179 -7.14 -2.98 13.02
N VAL A 180 -6.72 -1.82 12.50
CA VAL A 180 -5.97 -1.71 11.24
C VAL A 180 -4.65 -0.97 11.48
N PRO A 181 -3.49 -1.53 11.09
CA PRO A 181 -2.23 -0.80 11.14
C PRO A 181 -2.28 0.46 10.27
N ILE A 182 -1.87 1.61 10.79
CA ILE A 182 -1.99 2.89 10.06
C ILE A 182 -1.19 2.91 8.76
N LEU A 183 -0.09 2.14 8.69
CA LEU A 183 0.76 2.02 7.50
C LEU A 183 0.02 1.46 6.27
N THR A 184 -1.03 0.65 6.47
CA THR A 184 -1.79 0.08 5.33
C THR A 184 -2.79 1.10 4.74
N MET A 185 -3.08 2.19 5.45
CA MET A 185 -4.01 3.23 4.99
C MET A 185 -3.31 4.50 4.49
N LEU A 186 -1.98 4.58 4.61
CA LEU A 186 -1.22 5.77 4.28
C LEU A 186 -0.50 5.62 2.94
N PRO A 187 -0.55 6.63 2.06
CA PRO A 187 0.28 6.65 0.88
C PRO A 187 1.74 6.88 1.30
N ILE A 188 2.57 5.84 1.16
CA ILE A 188 4.00 5.93 1.46
C ILE A 188 4.72 6.51 0.22
N PRO A 189 5.41 7.66 0.33
CA PRO A 189 6.16 8.23 -0.78
C PRO A 189 7.34 7.32 -1.12
N TYR A 190 7.66 7.22 -2.40
CA TYR A 190 8.74 6.36 -2.89
C TYR A 190 9.41 7.05 -4.07
N ILE A 191 10.35 7.95 -3.76
CA ILE A 191 11.03 8.77 -4.76
C ILE A 191 12.34 8.07 -5.14
N ARG A 192 12.53 7.82 -6.44
CA ARG A 192 13.77 7.26 -6.99
C ARG A 192 14.31 8.16 -8.10
N VAL A 193 15.62 8.26 -8.22
CA VAL A 193 16.29 8.92 -9.35
C VAL A 193 16.34 7.86 -10.43
N GLU A 194 15.59 8.11 -11.48
CA GLU A 194 15.46 7.21 -12.63
C GLU A 194 16.69 7.34 -13.53
N SER A 195 17.11 8.57 -13.81
CA SER A 195 18.24 8.84 -14.68
C SER A 195 18.94 10.15 -14.30
N THR A 196 20.23 10.23 -14.62
CA THR A 196 21.01 11.47 -14.57
C THR A 196 21.75 11.64 -15.89
N SER A 197 21.50 12.75 -16.58
CA SER A 197 22.26 13.14 -17.77
C SER A 197 23.27 14.21 -17.39
N ILE A 198 24.53 13.99 -17.77
CA ILE A 198 25.60 14.96 -17.61
C ILE A 198 26.07 15.36 -19.00
N ASP A 199 25.67 16.56 -19.44
CA ASP A 199 26.05 17.11 -20.72
C ASP A 199 27.31 17.96 -20.52
N PHE A 200 28.45 17.54 -21.08
CA PHE A 200 29.70 18.30 -21.08
C PHE A 200 29.99 18.82 -22.49
N ASN A 201 30.10 20.14 -22.63
CA ASN A 201 30.42 20.78 -23.90
C ASN A 201 31.66 21.68 -23.74
N ALA A 202 32.71 21.36 -24.50
CA ALA A 202 33.97 22.08 -24.53
C ALA A 202 34.19 22.69 -25.92
N LYS A 203 34.36 24.01 -25.98
CA LYS A 203 34.69 24.74 -27.20
C LYS A 203 36.09 25.33 -27.08
N ILE A 204 36.94 25.01 -28.04
CA ILE A 204 38.31 25.54 -28.15
C ILE A 204 38.34 26.46 -29.37
N ASN A 205 38.52 27.76 -29.14
CA ASN A 205 38.74 28.73 -30.21
C ASN A 205 40.24 29.11 -30.20
N SER A 206 41.00 28.64 -31.18
CA SER A 206 42.36 29.12 -31.42
C SER A 206 42.39 29.99 -32.67
N VAL A 207 42.85 31.23 -32.56
CA VAL A 207 43.04 32.12 -33.72
C VAL A 207 44.48 32.64 -33.72
N GLU A 208 45.23 32.32 -34.77
CA GLU A 208 46.62 32.73 -34.97
C GLU A 208 46.64 34.02 -35.81
N TYR A 209 47.18 35.12 -35.27
CA TYR A 209 47.30 36.39 -36.01
C TYR A 209 48.78 36.76 -36.17
N THR A 210 49.24 36.88 -37.41
CA THR A 210 50.52 37.55 -37.74
C THR A 210 50.19 38.89 -38.40
N LYS A 211 50.47 40.01 -37.73
CA LYS A 211 50.47 41.34 -38.35
C LYS A 211 51.91 41.86 -38.41
N THR A 212 52.37 42.18 -39.61
CA THR A 212 53.68 42.80 -39.88
C THR A 212 53.42 44.20 -40.42
N ASP A 213 53.58 45.22 -39.58
CA ASP A 213 53.50 46.62 -40.01
C ASP A 213 54.93 47.11 -40.30
N GLU A 214 55.27 47.26 -41.59
CA GLU A 214 56.49 47.94 -42.04
C GLU A 214 56.16 49.40 -42.36
N SER A 215 56.79 50.35 -41.66
CA SER A 215 56.80 51.74 -42.10
C SER A 215 58.21 52.32 -41.98
N ILE A 216 58.82 52.64 -43.13
CA ILE A 216 60.08 53.38 -43.24
C ILE A 216 59.76 54.87 -43.14
N LYS A 217 60.23 55.55 -42.08
CA LYS A 217 60.30 57.02 -42.05
C LYS A 217 61.72 57.44 -42.40
N VAL A 218 61.89 58.06 -43.56
CA VAL A 218 63.10 58.77 -43.99
C VAL A 218 62.75 60.24 -44.00
N ASP A 219 63.27 61.00 -43.05
CA ASP A 219 63.27 62.46 -43.13
C ASP A 219 64.70 62.95 -42.88
N GLY A 220 65.39 63.19 -43.98
CA GLY A 220 66.76 63.69 -44.04
C GLY A 220 66.92 64.46 -45.33
N SER A 221 66.71 65.77 -45.27
CA SER A 221 67.17 66.70 -46.29
C SER A 221 68.47 67.34 -45.79
N LEU A 222 69.57 66.97 -46.46
CA LEU A 222 70.92 67.50 -46.26
C LEU A 222 71.13 68.64 -47.26
N GLU A 223 71.48 69.84 -46.76
CA GLU A 223 72.67 70.64 -47.15
C GLU A 223 72.92 70.94 -48.66
N VAL A 224 73.32 72.11 -49.17
CA VAL A 224 74.30 73.12 -48.71
C VAL A 224 74.12 74.40 -49.54
N GLY A 225 74.35 75.56 -48.94
CA GLY A 225 74.75 76.78 -49.66
C GLY A 225 75.54 77.68 -48.73
N ALA A 226 76.88 77.57 -48.79
CA ALA A 226 77.86 78.22 -47.93
C ALA A 226 77.63 79.72 -47.67
N LYS A 227 78.04 80.20 -46.48
CA LYS A 227 78.99 81.30 -46.30
C LYS A 227 79.47 81.44 -44.82
N TRP A 228 80.74 81.10 -44.59
CA TRP A 228 81.72 81.60 -43.59
C TRP A 228 81.22 82.42 -42.38
N ALA A 229 81.39 81.90 -41.15
CA ALA A 229 82.53 82.20 -40.27
C ALA A 229 82.34 81.53 -38.86
N TRP A 230 83.45 81.04 -38.27
CA TRP A 230 83.71 80.56 -36.88
C TRP A 230 82.85 79.40 -36.29
N GLY A 231 83.37 78.15 -36.39
CA GLY A 231 83.05 77.05 -35.44
C GLY A 231 83.03 75.65 -36.07
N SER A 232 83.96 74.76 -35.70
CA SER A 232 84.02 73.36 -36.17
C SER A 232 83.17 72.44 -35.27
N ALA A 233 82.15 71.80 -35.85
CA ALA A 233 81.28 70.80 -35.22
C ALA A 233 81.61 69.37 -35.70
N THR A 234 81.56 68.40 -34.78
CA THR A 234 81.94 67.00 -34.98
C THR A 234 80.73 66.15 -35.41
N LEU A 235 80.81 65.54 -36.58
CA LEU A 235 79.82 64.61 -37.14
C LEU A 235 79.88 63.24 -36.44
N LYS A 236 78.75 62.76 -35.90
CA LYS A 236 78.56 61.36 -35.47
C LYS A 236 77.34 60.78 -36.18
N VAL A 237 77.57 59.78 -37.04
CA VAL A 237 76.54 58.96 -37.67
C VAL A 237 76.55 57.58 -37.00
N SER A 238 75.43 57.15 -36.46
CA SER A 238 75.19 55.74 -36.09
C SER A 238 73.72 55.40 -36.30
N ALA A 239 73.46 54.48 -37.24
CA ALA A 239 72.16 53.92 -37.56
C ALA A 239 71.72 52.92 -36.49
N ALA A 240 70.46 52.99 -36.04
CA ALA A 240 69.87 52.01 -35.13
C ALA A 240 68.71 51.30 -35.85
N TYR A 241 68.88 50.00 -36.14
CA TYR A 241 67.83 49.13 -36.66
C TYR A 241 67.14 48.45 -35.48
N GLN A 242 65.91 48.84 -35.15
CA GLN A 242 65.18 48.29 -34.01
C GLN A 242 63.96 47.50 -34.50
N ARG A 243 64.11 46.16 -34.54
CA ARG A 243 63.05 45.20 -34.85
C ARG A 243 62.37 44.78 -33.55
N THR A 244 61.13 45.18 -33.33
CA THR A 244 60.32 44.72 -32.19
C THR A 244 59.25 43.75 -32.70
N THR A 245 59.48 42.45 -32.52
CA THR A 245 58.50 41.40 -32.80
C THR A 245 57.65 41.17 -31.55
N GLN A 246 56.33 41.33 -31.63
CA GLN A 246 55.42 40.83 -30.59
C GLN A 246 54.70 39.60 -31.13
N THR A 247 54.99 38.44 -30.56
CA THR A 247 54.32 37.17 -30.82
C THR A 247 53.43 36.86 -29.63
N GLY A 248 52.14 36.60 -29.87
CA GLY A 248 51.19 36.25 -28.82
C GLY A 248 50.18 35.22 -29.30
N THR A 249 49.97 34.19 -28.48
CA THR A 249 48.97 33.13 -28.70
C THR A 249 47.79 33.42 -27.78
N ASN A 250 46.59 33.67 -28.33
CA ASN A 250 45.39 33.82 -27.53
C ASN A 250 44.55 32.55 -27.67
N VAL A 251 44.46 31.78 -26.58
CA VAL A 251 43.67 30.53 -26.52
C VAL A 251 42.46 30.80 -25.65
N GLU A 252 41.30 31.02 -26.28
CA GLU A 252 40.03 31.18 -25.58
C GLU A 252 39.39 29.80 -25.38
N ARG A 253 39.24 29.40 -24.11
CA ARG A 253 38.67 28.12 -23.69
C ARG A 253 37.29 28.36 -23.06
N THR A 254 36.25 27.73 -23.57
CA THR A 254 34.92 27.77 -22.94
C THR A 254 34.50 26.35 -22.58
N TYR A 255 34.28 26.12 -21.29
CA TYR A 255 33.74 24.87 -20.75
C TYR A 255 32.32 25.10 -20.22
N SER A 256 31.38 24.24 -20.59
CA SER A 256 30.01 24.28 -20.07
C SER A 256 29.57 22.87 -19.64
N LEU A 257 29.02 22.78 -18.43
CA LEU A 257 28.52 21.55 -17.82
C LEU A 257 27.05 21.74 -17.46
N ALA A 258 26.18 20.89 -17.99
CA ALA A 258 24.76 20.84 -17.60
C ALA A 258 24.43 19.47 -17.00
N VAL A 259 23.92 19.47 -15.77
CA VAL A 259 23.47 18.25 -15.08
C VAL A 259 21.94 18.26 -15.04
N ARG A 260 21.32 17.20 -15.56
CA ARG A 260 19.87 17.00 -15.54
C ARG A 260 19.55 15.74 -14.74
N ILE A 261 18.68 15.85 -13.75
CA ILE A 261 18.28 14.74 -12.90
C ILE A 261 16.78 14.50 -13.11
N SER A 262 16.38 13.27 -13.45
CA SER A 262 14.99 12.83 -13.48
C SER A 262 14.71 12.02 -12.21
N ALA A 263 13.84 12.52 -11.34
CA ALA A 263 13.35 11.79 -10.19
C ALA A 263 11.87 11.48 -10.40
N VAL A 264 11.50 10.22 -10.18
CA VAL A 264 10.14 9.71 -10.37
C VAL A 264 9.61 9.14 -9.07
N GLN A 265 8.29 9.13 -8.93
CA GLN A 265 7.60 8.35 -7.91
C GLN A 265 7.53 6.91 -8.44
N ASP A 266 8.20 6.00 -7.77
CA ASP A 266 8.35 4.62 -8.22
C ASP A 266 7.34 3.66 -7.60
N GLU A 267 7.29 2.45 -8.15
CA GLU A 267 6.51 1.36 -7.58
C GLU A 267 7.15 0.85 -6.28
N MET A 268 6.30 0.35 -5.39
CA MET A 268 6.72 -0.12 -4.08
C MET A 268 7.65 -1.33 -4.20
N PRO A 269 8.73 -1.42 -3.42
CA PRO A 269 9.59 -2.60 -3.41
C PRO A 269 8.83 -3.85 -2.97
N ALA A 270 9.05 -4.98 -3.64
CA ALA A 270 8.38 -6.25 -3.35
C ALA A 270 8.48 -6.69 -1.86
N GLY A 271 9.57 -6.35 -1.17
CA GLY A 271 9.71 -6.64 0.26
C GLY A 271 8.75 -5.83 1.14
N MET A 272 8.49 -4.57 0.78
CA MET A 272 7.55 -3.71 1.49
C MET A 272 6.10 -4.12 1.21
N GLU A 273 5.80 -4.49 -0.04
CA GLU A 273 4.50 -5.04 -0.41
C GLU A 273 4.15 -6.28 0.43
N ARG A 274 5.11 -7.21 0.59
CA ARG A 274 4.92 -8.39 1.46
C ARG A 274 4.69 -8.03 2.93
N LEU A 275 5.41 -7.01 3.43
CA LEU A 275 5.21 -6.55 4.82
C LEU A 275 3.83 -5.93 5.00
N LEU A 276 3.36 -5.13 4.05
CA LEU A 276 2.00 -4.59 4.07
C LEU A 276 0.96 -5.71 3.97
N GLY A 277 1.19 -6.72 3.12
CA GLY A 277 0.32 -7.91 3.06
C GLY A 277 0.23 -8.66 4.40
N ILE A 278 1.35 -8.87 5.08
CA ILE A 278 1.36 -9.48 6.42
C ILE A 278 0.61 -8.60 7.44
N LEU A 279 0.75 -7.28 7.35
CA LEU A 279 0.04 -6.32 8.20
C LEU A 279 -1.47 -6.27 7.89
N GLU A 280 -1.86 -6.49 6.64
CA GLU A 280 -3.26 -6.66 6.24
C GLU A 280 -3.85 -7.96 6.79
N ASP A 281 -3.11 -9.07 6.73
CA ASP A 281 -3.53 -10.34 7.33
C ASP A 281 -3.68 -10.25 8.87
N ALA A 282 -2.96 -9.33 9.50
CA ALA A 282 -3.09 -9.03 10.93
C ALA A 282 -4.34 -8.20 11.29
N ILE A 283 -5.12 -7.75 10.29
CA ILE A 283 -6.39 -7.03 10.53
C ILE A 283 -7.40 -8.02 11.12
N THR A 284 -7.74 -7.81 12.40
CA THR A 284 -8.73 -8.64 13.08
C THR A 284 -9.99 -7.84 13.38
N ALA A 285 -11.14 -8.46 13.13
CA ALA A 285 -12.44 -7.95 13.56
C ALA A 285 -12.92 -8.78 14.75
N GLN A 286 -13.12 -8.13 15.89
CA GLN A 286 -13.55 -8.78 17.13
C GLN A 286 -14.84 -8.14 17.67
N PRO A 287 -15.69 -8.89 18.38
CA PRO A 287 -16.86 -8.34 19.08
C PRO A 287 -16.45 -7.39 20.20
N THR A 288 -17.05 -6.20 20.20
CA THR A 288 -16.90 -5.22 21.28
C THR A 288 -17.80 -5.64 22.44
N SER A 289 -17.34 -6.64 23.20
CA SER A 289 -18.06 -7.29 24.32
C SER A 289 -19.48 -7.81 23.98
N ALA A 290 -20.08 -8.54 24.93
CA ALA A 290 -21.27 -9.36 24.70
C ALA A 290 -22.49 -8.54 24.22
N PRO A 291 -23.33 -9.10 23.33
CA PRO A 291 -24.45 -8.37 22.74
C PRO A 291 -25.40 -7.87 23.84
N ALA A 292 -25.64 -6.56 23.86
CA ALA A 292 -26.69 -5.99 24.67
C ALA A 292 -28.04 -6.46 24.11
N PRO A 293 -28.89 -7.14 24.90
CA PRO A 293 -30.22 -7.52 24.42
C PRO A 293 -31.00 -6.25 24.10
N LEU A 294 -31.57 -6.19 22.90
CA LEU A 294 -32.48 -5.13 22.50
C LEU A 294 -33.74 -5.19 23.39
N THR A 295 -33.81 -4.34 24.41
CA THR A 295 -35.03 -4.13 25.18
C THR A 295 -36.02 -3.37 24.30
N VAL A 296 -36.96 -4.09 23.70
CA VAL A 296 -38.10 -3.48 23.00
C VAL A 296 -38.95 -2.77 24.06
N ARG A 297 -39.15 -1.46 23.87
CA ARG A 297 -40.11 -0.64 24.64
C ARG A 297 -41.53 -0.88 24.18
#